data_AF-A0A561DUM2-F1
#
_entry.id   AF-A0A561DUM2-F1
#
_cell.length_a   1.000
_cell.length_b   1.000
_cell.length_c   1.000
_cell.angle_alpha   90.00
_cell.angle_beta   90.00
_cell.angle_gamma   90.00
#
_symmetry.space_group_name_H-M   'P 1'
#
loop_
_entity.id
_entity.type
_entity.pdbx_description
1 polymer ?
#
loop_
_entity_poly.entity_id
_entity_poly.type
_entity_poly.pdbx_seq_one_letter_code
_entity_poly.pdbx_strand_id
1 'polypeptide(L)'
;MAESMDLNDFHWLLAIVQSIDVGVVVLDRQYNVEVWNSFMENHSGRSARDAAERSFFELFPEVDEVWFRNKVENVVTLGTAAFTIWEQRPYLVRFKNYQPITGVEDFMYQNTTILPLMATNSKIEHLCVIIYDVTGVAVNKRQLQSISDQFKHLSRTDRLTGLNNRGHWEEELKREHARHRRYGSSAALVIFDIDHFKKVNDTYGHQAGDTVIRSVAQVLREQLRDTDIAGRYGGEEFVVLLPDIDATGARIFAERLRMLVERLQISHDGQVIPFTISLGVADLSEPSHDHQQVIQWADQALYNSKRNGRNQVTVFGF
;
A
#
# COMPACT_ATOMS: atom_id res chain seq x y z
N MET A 1 -14.23 43.94 29.27
CA MET A 1 -15.65 43.80 29.60
C MET A 1 -16.02 42.36 29.27
N ALA A 2 -16.01 41.48 30.28
CA ALA A 2 -16.63 40.18 30.14
C ALA A 2 -18.13 40.43 30.36
N GLU A 3 -18.93 40.39 29.30
CA GLU A 3 -20.38 40.33 29.44
C GLU A 3 -20.70 39.08 30.26
N SER A 4 -21.39 39.26 31.38
CA SER A 4 -21.91 38.13 32.15
C SER A 4 -22.87 37.39 31.24
N MET A 5 -22.50 36.18 30.84
CA MET A 5 -23.34 35.26 30.09
C MET A 5 -24.71 35.15 30.78
N ASP A 6 -25.80 35.42 30.06
CA ASP A 6 -27.15 35.33 30.62
C ASP A 6 -27.49 33.85 30.88
N LEU A 7 -28.41 33.59 31.82
CA LEU A 7 -28.88 32.23 32.12
C LEU A 7 -29.40 31.53 30.85
N ASN A 8 -30.00 32.30 29.94
CA ASN A 8 -30.47 31.82 28.64
C ASN A 8 -29.32 31.33 27.74
N ASP A 9 -28.20 32.06 27.69
CA ASP A 9 -27.03 31.68 26.91
C ASP A 9 -26.42 30.36 27.43
N PHE A 10 -26.37 30.19 28.75
CA PHE A 10 -25.94 28.93 29.37
C PHE A 10 -26.86 27.77 29.03
N HIS A 11 -28.18 27.99 29.08
CA HIS A 11 -29.18 26.98 28.68
C HIS A 11 -29.03 26.58 27.20
N TRP A 12 -28.76 27.52 26.29
CA TRP A 12 -28.54 27.21 24.87
C TRP A 12 -27.25 26.44 24.63
N LEU A 13 -26.13 26.84 25.27
CA LEU A 13 -24.86 26.12 25.15
C LEU A 13 -24.97 24.68 25.64
N LEU A 14 -25.67 24.46 26.77
CA LEU A 14 -25.91 23.12 27.29
C LEU A 14 -26.77 22.30 26.32
N ALA A 15 -27.85 22.87 25.79
CA ALA A 15 -28.70 22.18 24.80
C ALA A 15 -27.91 21.79 23.54
N ILE A 16 -27.02 22.67 23.05
CA ILE A 16 -26.14 22.39 21.91
C ILE A 16 -25.22 21.21 22.23
N VAL A 17 -24.48 21.25 23.35
CA VAL A 17 -23.56 20.17 23.76
C VAL A 17 -24.26 18.84 23.98
N GLN A 18 -25.52 18.85 24.43
CA GLN A 18 -26.32 17.65 24.58
C GLN A 18 -26.86 17.10 23.25
N SER A 19 -26.93 17.92 22.20
CA SER A 19 -27.49 17.55 20.89
C SER A 19 -26.45 17.16 19.83
N ILE A 20 -25.16 17.42 20.07
CA ILE A 20 -24.09 17.03 19.15
C ILE A 20 -23.88 15.51 19.13
N ASP A 21 -23.69 14.98 17.93
CA ASP A 21 -23.43 13.56 17.70
C ASP A 21 -21.94 13.21 17.87
N VAL A 22 -21.38 13.66 19.00
CA VAL A 22 -19.98 13.46 19.39
C VAL A 22 -19.93 13.33 20.90
N GLY A 23 -19.14 12.38 21.41
CA GLY A 23 -18.96 12.21 22.86
C GLY A 23 -18.17 13.37 23.43
N VAL A 24 -18.73 14.06 24.42
CA VAL A 24 -18.04 15.13 25.15
C VAL A 24 -18.00 14.78 26.63
N VAL A 25 -16.78 14.69 27.15
CA VAL A 25 -16.51 14.45 28.57
C VAL A 25 -15.58 15.54 29.07
N VAL A 26 -15.97 16.22 30.16
CA VAL A 26 -15.03 17.11 30.89
C VAL A 26 -14.56 16.37 32.13
N LEU A 27 -13.24 16.37 32.33
CA LEU A 27 -12.56 15.76 33.45
C LEU A 27 -11.82 16.81 34.27
N ASP A 28 -11.81 16.66 35.59
CA ASP A 28 -10.89 17.38 36.47
C ASP A 28 -9.45 16.81 36.36
N ARG A 29 -8.49 17.41 37.09
CA ARG A 29 -7.08 16.92 37.13
C ARG A 29 -6.93 15.55 37.80
N GLN A 30 -7.94 15.08 38.51
CA GLN A 30 -8.03 13.75 39.13
C GLN A 30 -8.77 12.75 38.23
N TYR A 31 -9.15 13.15 37.01
CA TYR A 31 -9.84 12.35 36.00
C TYR A 31 -11.28 11.98 36.41
N ASN A 32 -11.90 12.76 37.30
CA ASN A 32 -13.31 12.61 37.63
C ASN A 32 -14.18 13.34 36.62
N VAL A 33 -15.33 12.77 36.29
CA VAL A 33 -16.26 13.32 35.30
C VAL A 33 -17.05 14.50 35.87
N GLU A 34 -16.97 15.65 35.20
CA GLU A 34 -17.78 16.84 35.49
C GLU A 34 -18.86 17.11 34.44
N VAL A 35 -18.58 16.79 33.16
CA VAL A 35 -19.54 16.91 32.07
C VAL A 35 -19.66 15.59 31.34
N TRP A 36 -20.91 15.21 31.04
CA TRP A 36 -21.27 14.00 30.33
C TRP A 36 -22.48 14.28 29.44
N ASN A 37 -22.33 14.18 28.12
CA ASN A 37 -23.40 14.52 27.20
C ASN A 37 -24.23 13.30 26.73
N SER A 38 -25.36 13.54 26.05
CA SER A 38 -26.28 12.50 25.58
C SER A 38 -25.59 11.43 24.73
N PHE A 39 -24.59 11.80 23.92
CA PHE A 39 -23.81 10.82 23.16
C PHE A 39 -23.16 9.80 24.11
N MET A 40 -22.52 10.27 25.17
CA MET A 40 -21.90 9.40 26.16
C MET A 40 -22.95 8.57 26.91
N GLU A 41 -24.11 9.13 27.24
CA GLU A 41 -25.20 8.37 27.86
C GLU A 41 -25.68 7.22 26.97
N ASN A 42 -25.98 7.52 25.70
CA ASN A 42 -26.51 6.58 24.74
C ASN A 42 -25.53 5.43 24.45
N HIS A 43 -24.23 5.74 24.33
CA HIS A 43 -23.22 4.75 23.95
C HIS A 43 -22.63 3.97 25.13
N SER A 44 -22.59 4.57 26.32
CA SER A 44 -22.10 3.89 27.53
C SER A 44 -23.20 3.13 28.29
N GLY A 45 -24.47 3.51 28.08
CA GLY A 45 -25.60 3.02 28.88
C GLY A 45 -25.63 3.57 30.32
N ARG A 46 -24.90 4.66 30.60
CA ARG A 46 -24.81 5.30 31.93
C ARG A 46 -25.32 6.73 31.85
N SER A 47 -26.20 7.11 32.77
CA SER A 47 -26.67 8.50 32.86
C SER A 47 -25.55 9.44 33.33
N ALA A 48 -25.65 10.72 33.00
CA ALA A 48 -24.74 11.75 33.49
C ALA A 48 -24.70 11.79 35.02
N ARG A 49 -25.82 11.51 35.68
CA ARG A 49 -25.91 11.42 37.15
C ARG A 49 -25.08 10.26 37.71
N ASP A 50 -25.07 9.11 37.03
CA ASP A 50 -24.31 7.94 37.47
C ASP A 50 -22.80 8.05 37.16
N ALA A 51 -22.44 8.90 36.19
CA ALA A 51 -21.08 9.17 35.79
C ALA A 51 -20.43 10.31 36.59
N ALA A 52 -21.22 11.30 37.03
CA ALA A 52 -20.75 12.48 37.74
C ALA A 52 -19.87 12.13 38.94
N GLU A 53 -18.77 12.88 39.11
CA GLU A 53 -17.79 12.77 40.20
C GLU A 53 -17.07 11.42 40.30
N ARG A 54 -17.30 10.49 39.38
CA ARG A 54 -16.57 9.20 39.32
C ARG A 54 -15.37 9.29 38.40
N SER A 55 -14.36 8.48 38.71
CA SER A 55 -13.17 8.41 37.88
C SER A 55 -13.49 7.84 36.50
N PHE A 56 -12.99 8.48 35.44
CA PHE A 56 -13.13 8.01 34.06
C PHE A 56 -12.61 6.58 33.88
N PHE A 57 -11.53 6.21 34.59
CA PHE A 57 -10.94 4.87 34.55
C PHE A 57 -11.77 3.83 35.32
N GLU A 58 -12.56 4.25 36.30
CA GLU A 58 -13.52 3.37 36.98
C GLU A 58 -14.72 3.08 36.07
N LEU A 59 -15.18 4.10 35.34
CA LEU A 59 -16.29 3.98 34.39
C LEU A 59 -15.91 3.13 33.18
N PHE A 60 -14.65 3.23 32.73
CA PHE A 60 -14.07 2.50 31.59
C PHE A 60 -12.73 1.83 31.96
N PRO A 61 -12.75 0.69 32.66
CA PRO A 61 -11.55 -0.04 33.07
C PRO A 61 -10.69 -0.55 31.90
N GLU A 62 -11.24 -0.60 30.69
CA GLU A 62 -10.52 -0.99 29.48
C GLU A 62 -9.60 0.10 28.92
N VAL A 63 -9.74 1.35 29.40
CA VAL A 63 -8.87 2.46 28.99
C VAL A 63 -7.47 2.21 29.53
N ASP A 64 -6.47 2.32 28.66
CA ASP A 64 -5.07 2.31 29.08
C ASP A 64 -4.75 3.62 29.82
N GLU A 65 -4.78 3.53 31.14
CA GLU A 65 -4.59 4.66 32.04
C GLU A 65 -3.19 5.30 31.87
N VAL A 66 -2.14 4.50 31.70
CA VAL A 66 -0.77 5.01 31.55
C VAL A 66 -0.65 5.82 30.26
N TRP A 67 -1.16 5.27 29.16
CA TRP A 67 -1.18 5.97 27.88
C TRP A 67 -2.00 7.26 27.94
N PHE A 68 -3.19 7.22 28.55
CA PHE A 68 -4.08 8.38 28.61
C PHE A 68 -3.45 9.50 29.44
N ARG A 69 -2.90 9.18 30.63
CA ARG A 69 -2.20 10.13 31.49
C ARG A 69 -1.02 10.78 30.77
N ASN A 70 -0.21 10.00 30.05
CA ASN A 70 0.90 10.54 29.25
C ASN A 70 0.40 11.49 28.15
N LYS A 71 -0.73 11.19 27.51
CA LYS A 71 -1.32 12.07 26.49
C LYS A 71 -1.80 13.39 27.10
N VAL A 72 -2.45 13.32 28.26
CA VAL A 72 -2.92 14.48 29.04
C VAL A 72 -1.76 15.35 29.52
N GLU A 73 -0.67 14.76 30.01
CA GLU A 73 0.48 15.54 30.47
C GLU A 73 1.13 16.32 29.32
N ASN A 74 1.13 15.79 28.10
CA ASN A 74 1.55 16.55 26.92
C ASN A 74 0.61 17.72 26.62
N VAL A 75 -0.70 17.51 26.70
CA VAL A 75 -1.71 18.58 26.51
C VAL A 75 -1.53 19.70 27.52
N VAL A 76 -1.31 19.35 28.78
CA VAL A 76 -1.20 20.30 29.88
C VAL A 76 0.13 21.05 29.84
N THR A 77 1.23 20.34 29.55
CA THR A 77 2.57 20.94 29.46
C THR A 77 2.68 21.90 28.28
N LEU A 78 2.10 21.54 27.13
CA LEU A 78 2.18 22.33 25.90
C LEU A 78 1.04 23.36 25.78
N GLY A 79 -0.04 23.19 26.55
CA GLY A 79 -1.24 24.02 26.44
C GLY A 79 -1.99 23.86 25.11
N THR A 80 -1.78 22.75 24.40
CA THR A 80 -2.34 22.50 23.05
C THR A 80 -3.11 21.18 22.99
N ALA A 81 -4.01 21.08 22.01
CA ALA A 81 -4.82 19.90 21.77
C ALA A 81 -3.98 18.67 21.37
N ALA A 82 -4.35 17.49 21.87
CA ALA A 82 -3.79 16.22 21.44
C ALA A 82 -4.84 15.38 20.71
N PHE A 83 -4.47 14.88 19.54
CA PHE A 83 -5.33 14.06 18.69
C PHE A 83 -4.84 12.62 18.63
N THR A 84 -5.77 11.68 18.50
CA THR A 84 -5.51 10.26 18.20
C THR A 84 -6.55 9.81 17.19
N ILE A 85 -6.09 9.17 16.12
CA ILE A 85 -6.96 8.65 15.06
C ILE A 85 -7.16 7.14 15.21
N TRP A 86 -8.27 6.63 14.69
CA TRP A 86 -8.64 5.23 14.80
C TRP A 86 -7.59 4.26 14.21
N GLU A 87 -6.81 4.68 13.21
CA GLU A 87 -5.74 3.85 12.65
C GLU A 87 -4.59 3.62 13.64
N GLN A 88 -4.37 4.54 14.58
CA GLN A 88 -3.34 4.40 15.62
C GLN A 88 -3.90 3.66 16.83
N ARG A 89 -5.12 4.01 17.23
CA ARG A 89 -5.83 3.38 18.34
C ARG A 89 -7.32 3.29 17.97
N PRO A 90 -7.83 2.09 17.65
CA PRO A 90 -9.20 1.90 17.16
C PRO A 90 -10.28 2.52 18.02
N TYR A 91 -10.10 2.51 19.34
CA TYR A 91 -11.03 3.05 20.31
C TYR A 91 -10.28 3.53 21.56
N LEU A 92 -10.76 4.62 22.15
CA LEU A 92 -10.43 5.01 23.51
C LEU A 92 -11.27 4.20 24.51
N VAL A 93 -12.59 4.19 24.31
CA VAL A 93 -13.59 3.45 25.10
C VAL A 93 -14.35 2.47 24.22
N ARG A 94 -14.79 1.33 24.75
CA ARG A 94 -15.44 0.30 23.92
C ARG A 94 -16.94 0.49 23.82
N PHE A 95 -17.37 1.40 22.95
CA PHE A 95 -18.80 1.56 22.63
C PHE A 95 -19.25 0.55 21.59
N LYS A 96 -20.43 -0.05 21.82
CA LYS A 96 -21.04 -0.96 20.84
C LYS A 96 -21.46 -0.19 19.60
N ASN A 97 -21.26 -0.79 18.44
CA ASN A 97 -21.76 -0.27 17.18
C ASN A 97 -23.30 -0.46 17.10
N TYR A 98 -24.05 0.61 16.81
CA TYR A 98 -25.53 0.58 16.79
C TYR A 98 -26.13 0.29 15.40
N GLN A 99 -25.32 -0.08 14.40
CA GLN A 99 -25.84 -0.40 13.07
C GLN A 99 -26.66 -1.70 13.08
N PRO A 100 -27.99 -1.69 12.87
CA PRO A 100 -28.85 -2.81 13.30
C PRO A 100 -28.82 -4.05 12.41
N ILE A 101 -28.23 -4.01 11.20
CA ILE A 101 -28.39 -5.09 10.20
C ILE A 101 -27.10 -5.42 9.42
N THR A 102 -26.05 -4.59 9.46
CA THR A 102 -24.86 -4.76 8.60
C THR A 102 -23.50 -4.51 9.29
N GLY A 103 -23.47 -4.23 10.60
CA GLY A 103 -22.24 -3.95 11.32
C GLY A 103 -21.40 -5.21 11.52
N VAL A 104 -20.26 -5.31 10.83
CA VAL A 104 -19.30 -6.43 10.94
C VAL A 104 -18.42 -6.31 12.21
N GLU A 105 -18.38 -5.13 12.82
CA GLU A 105 -17.44 -4.78 13.88
C GLU A 105 -18.14 -4.67 15.24
N ASP A 106 -17.55 -5.31 16.26
CA ASP A 106 -18.10 -5.40 17.63
C ASP A 106 -18.17 -4.03 18.33
N PHE A 107 -17.25 -3.11 17.97
CA PHE A 107 -17.10 -1.80 18.62
C PHE A 107 -16.98 -0.67 17.60
N MET A 108 -17.44 0.50 18.02
CA MET A 108 -17.33 1.77 17.31
C MET A 108 -15.87 2.20 17.19
N TYR A 109 -15.42 2.56 15.99
CA TYR A 109 -14.11 3.17 15.79
C TYR A 109 -14.13 4.64 16.19
N GLN A 110 -13.04 5.11 16.79
CA GLN A 110 -12.99 6.43 17.41
C GLN A 110 -11.79 7.24 16.95
N ASN A 111 -12.04 8.49 16.56
CA ASN A 111 -11.04 9.54 16.69
C ASN A 111 -11.27 10.24 18.02
N THR A 112 -10.19 10.65 18.69
CA THR A 112 -10.29 11.36 19.97
C THR A 112 -9.43 12.61 19.99
N THR A 113 -9.99 13.68 20.56
CA THR A 113 -9.28 14.92 20.85
C THR A 113 -9.30 15.18 22.34
N ILE A 114 -8.14 15.50 22.93
CA ILE A 114 -8.03 15.95 24.32
C ILE A 114 -7.61 17.42 24.29
N LEU A 115 -8.44 18.28 24.88
CA LEU A 115 -8.26 19.73 24.91
C LEU A 115 -8.04 20.19 26.35
N PRO A 116 -7.12 21.14 26.59
CA PRO A 116 -7.02 21.79 27.88
C PRO A 116 -8.11 22.85 28.02
N LEU A 117 -8.78 22.89 29.17
CA LEU A 117 -9.70 23.95 29.54
C LEU A 117 -9.04 24.84 30.61
N MET A 118 -8.85 26.11 30.26
CA MET A 118 -8.21 27.09 31.14
C MET A 118 -9.22 27.71 32.09
N ALA A 119 -8.87 27.76 33.37
CA ALA A 119 -9.57 28.56 34.35
C ALA A 119 -9.17 30.05 34.21
N THR A 120 -9.91 30.93 34.89
CA THR A 120 -9.68 32.39 34.88
C THR A 120 -8.32 32.80 35.44
N ASN A 121 -7.63 31.90 36.14
CA ASN A 121 -6.29 32.07 36.70
C ASN A 121 -5.16 31.62 35.73
N SER A 122 -5.47 31.35 34.47
CA SER A 122 -4.54 30.85 33.44
C SER A 122 -3.94 29.47 33.74
N LYS A 123 -4.51 28.71 34.68
CA LYS A 123 -4.15 27.30 34.91
C LYS A 123 -5.13 26.38 34.20
N ILE A 124 -4.63 25.24 33.75
CA ILE A 124 -5.46 24.17 33.19
C ILE A 124 -5.96 23.34 34.37
N GLU A 125 -7.23 23.53 34.73
CA GLU A 125 -7.89 22.80 35.81
C GLU A 125 -8.75 21.64 35.28
N HIS A 126 -9.12 21.71 34.01
CA HIS A 126 -10.01 20.74 33.37
C HIS A 126 -9.50 20.30 32.00
N LEU A 127 -9.99 19.15 31.57
CA LEU A 127 -9.69 18.54 30.28
C LEU A 127 -11.00 18.22 29.58
N CYS A 128 -11.13 18.59 28.32
CA CYS A 128 -12.25 18.15 27.48
C CYS A 128 -11.78 17.02 26.57
N VAL A 129 -12.40 15.85 26.70
CA VAL A 129 -12.22 14.71 25.82
C VAL A 129 -13.39 14.67 24.84
N ILE A 130 -13.06 14.72 23.56
CA ILE A 130 -14.01 14.64 22.46
C ILE A 130 -13.82 13.30 21.75
N ILE A 131 -14.88 12.51 21.61
CA ILE A 131 -14.89 11.18 20.99
C ILE A 131 -15.77 11.23 19.75
N TYR A 132 -15.18 11.08 18.58
CA TYR A 132 -15.88 11.06 17.30
C TYR A 132 -16.11 9.61 16.86
N ASP A 133 -17.36 9.26 16.52
CA ASP A 133 -17.63 8.02 15.79
C ASP A 133 -17.10 8.15 14.36
N VAL A 134 -16.13 7.31 14.01
CA VAL A 134 -15.56 7.21 12.66
C VAL A 134 -15.71 5.79 12.10
N THR A 135 -16.65 5.01 12.63
CA THR A 135 -16.92 3.63 12.21
C THR A 135 -17.20 3.53 10.72
N GLY A 136 -18.04 4.42 10.17
CA GLY A 136 -18.32 4.46 8.73
C GLY A 136 -17.08 4.73 7.87
N VAL A 137 -16.20 5.62 8.33
CA VAL A 137 -14.93 5.93 7.63
C VAL A 137 -13.98 4.74 7.68
N ALA A 138 -13.84 4.12 8.85
CA ALA A 138 -12.97 2.98 9.08
C ALA A 138 -13.39 1.76 8.25
N VAL A 139 -14.68 1.40 8.29
CA VAL A 139 -15.24 0.27 7.52
C VAL A 139 -15.04 0.48 6.02
N ASN A 140 -15.40 1.65 5.49
CA ASN A 140 -15.23 1.95 4.07
C ASN A 140 -13.77 1.87 3.63
N LYS A 141 -12.85 2.42 4.42
CA LYS A 141 -11.42 2.37 4.12
C LYS A 141 -10.88 0.93 4.11
N ARG A 142 -11.27 0.12 5.10
CA ARG A 142 -10.85 -1.29 5.19
C ARG A 142 -11.42 -2.11 4.03
N GLN A 143 -12.67 -1.89 3.64
CA GLN A 143 -13.30 -2.55 2.50
C GLN A 143 -12.60 -2.18 1.18
N LEU A 144 -12.30 -0.90 0.96
CA LEU A 144 -11.54 -0.45 -0.20
C LEU A 144 -10.14 -1.05 -0.25
N GLN A 145 -9.44 -1.15 0.87
CA GLN A 145 -8.14 -1.81 0.95
C GLN A 145 -8.24 -3.30 0.60
N SER A 146 -9.22 -4.01 1.17
CA SER A 146 -9.44 -5.43 0.86
C SER A 146 -9.73 -5.67 -0.62
N ILE A 147 -10.60 -4.86 -1.23
CA ILE A 147 -10.89 -4.93 -2.67
C ILE A 147 -9.64 -4.60 -3.48
N SER A 148 -8.85 -3.59 -3.07
CA SER A 148 -7.60 -3.23 -3.74
C SER A 148 -6.58 -4.37 -3.70
N ASP A 149 -6.44 -5.04 -2.57
CA ASP A 149 -5.51 -6.16 -2.42
C ASP A 149 -5.98 -7.39 -3.19
N GLN A 150 -7.29 -7.67 -3.21
CA GLN A 150 -7.87 -8.69 -4.09
C GLN A 150 -7.65 -8.36 -5.56
N PHE A 151 -7.82 -7.10 -5.97
CA PHE A 151 -7.58 -6.67 -7.35
C PHE A 151 -6.11 -6.78 -7.75
N LYS A 152 -5.17 -6.44 -6.85
CA LYS A 152 -3.74 -6.69 -7.04
C LYS A 152 -3.43 -8.17 -7.23
N HIS A 153 -4.10 -9.04 -6.48
CA HIS A 153 -3.96 -10.49 -6.64
C HIS A 153 -4.60 -11.05 -7.92
N LEU A 154 -5.68 -10.44 -8.41
CA LEU A 154 -6.38 -10.85 -9.63
C LEU A 154 -5.68 -10.35 -10.90
N SER A 155 -5.05 -9.18 -10.86
CA SER A 155 -4.31 -8.63 -11.98
C SER A 155 -2.85 -9.09 -11.95
N ARG A 156 -2.60 -10.36 -12.31
CA ARG A 156 -1.26 -10.95 -12.45
C ARG A 156 -0.61 -10.71 -13.82
N THR A 157 -1.41 -10.33 -14.80
CA THR A 157 -1.00 -10.20 -16.20
C THR A 157 -0.89 -8.74 -16.63
N ASP A 158 0.06 -8.44 -17.51
CA ASP A 158 0.14 -7.19 -18.24
C ASP A 158 -0.96 -7.13 -19.31
N ARG A 159 -1.75 -6.06 -19.32
CA ARG A 159 -2.94 -5.94 -20.18
C ARG A 159 -2.62 -5.88 -21.67
N LEU A 160 -1.45 -5.37 -22.05
CA LEU A 160 -1.08 -5.24 -23.47
C LEU A 160 -0.55 -6.56 -24.02
N THR A 161 0.27 -7.26 -23.25
CA THR A 161 1.02 -8.45 -23.72
C THR A 161 0.43 -9.78 -23.32
N GLY A 162 -0.40 -9.81 -22.27
CA GLY A 162 -0.91 -11.04 -21.65
C GLY A 162 0.16 -11.84 -20.89
N LEU A 163 1.40 -11.37 -20.83
CA LEU A 163 2.46 -11.96 -20.00
C LEU A 163 2.24 -11.60 -18.53
N ASN A 164 3.02 -12.19 -17.62
CA ASN A 164 3.02 -11.74 -16.23
C ASN A 164 3.42 -10.26 -16.14
N ASN A 165 2.76 -9.49 -15.30
CA ASN A 165 3.24 -8.15 -15.00
C ASN A 165 4.46 -8.22 -14.06
N ARG A 166 5.16 -7.09 -13.93
CA ARG A 166 6.33 -6.96 -13.06
C ARG A 166 6.13 -7.55 -11.66
N GLY A 167 5.04 -7.19 -10.99
CA GLY A 167 4.79 -7.61 -9.61
C GLY A 167 4.69 -9.13 -9.49
N HIS A 168 3.87 -9.76 -10.33
CA HIS A 168 3.72 -11.21 -10.29
C HIS A 168 4.99 -11.93 -10.76
N TRP A 169 5.69 -11.42 -11.78
CA TRP A 169 6.94 -12.02 -12.23
C TRP A 169 8.05 -11.97 -11.17
N GLU A 170 8.19 -10.85 -10.46
CA GLU A 170 9.16 -10.73 -9.35
C GLU A 170 8.84 -11.69 -8.19
N GLU A 171 7.54 -11.92 -7.90
CA GLU A 171 7.13 -12.95 -6.92
C GLU A 171 7.59 -14.35 -7.33
N GLU A 172 7.45 -14.70 -8.61
CA GLU A 172 7.91 -16.00 -9.14
C GLU A 172 9.44 -16.11 -9.12
N LEU A 173 10.17 -15.05 -9.48
CA LEU A 173 11.63 -15.01 -9.32
C LEU A 173 12.06 -15.24 -7.87
N LYS A 174 11.39 -14.60 -6.92
CA LYS A 174 11.69 -14.78 -5.49
C LYS A 174 11.44 -16.23 -5.03
N ARG A 175 10.40 -16.87 -5.55
CA ARG A 175 10.10 -18.29 -5.28
C ARG A 175 11.17 -19.21 -5.85
N GLU A 176 11.55 -19.00 -7.11
CA GLU A 176 12.54 -19.84 -7.77
C GLU A 176 13.94 -19.64 -7.18
N HIS A 177 14.32 -18.42 -6.80
CA HIS A 177 15.58 -18.15 -6.07
C HIS A 177 15.63 -18.90 -4.72
N ALA A 178 14.52 -18.92 -3.98
CA ALA A 178 14.42 -19.69 -2.74
C ALA A 178 14.49 -21.20 -2.98
N ARG A 179 13.87 -21.69 -4.07
CA ARG A 179 13.92 -23.09 -4.49
C ARG A 179 15.34 -23.50 -4.87
N HIS A 180 16.03 -22.70 -5.69
CA HIS A 180 17.43 -22.89 -6.06
C HIS A 180 18.32 -23.00 -4.83
N ARG A 181 18.25 -22.02 -3.90
CA ARG A 181 19.06 -22.06 -2.66
C ARG A 181 18.85 -23.32 -1.82
N ARG A 182 17.68 -23.94 -1.90
CA ARG A 182 17.34 -25.15 -1.14
C ARG A 182 17.79 -26.44 -1.83
N TYR A 183 17.68 -26.52 -3.16
CA TYR A 183 17.85 -27.76 -3.91
C TYR A 183 19.06 -27.78 -4.85
N GLY A 184 19.68 -26.63 -5.13
CA GLY A 184 20.82 -26.51 -6.03
C GLY A 184 20.50 -26.70 -7.51
N SER A 185 19.22 -26.57 -7.92
CA SER A 185 18.79 -26.72 -9.32
C SER A 185 19.24 -25.56 -10.19
N SER A 186 19.80 -25.79 -11.39
CA SER A 186 20.19 -24.69 -12.27
C SER A 186 19.01 -23.79 -12.65
N ALA A 187 19.22 -22.49 -12.74
CA ALA A 187 18.24 -21.56 -13.28
C ALA A 187 18.95 -20.37 -13.91
N ALA A 188 18.31 -19.73 -14.89
CA ALA A 188 18.86 -18.56 -15.54
C ALA A 188 17.79 -17.47 -15.72
N LEU A 189 18.23 -16.22 -15.65
CA LEU A 189 17.42 -15.04 -15.92
C LEU A 189 17.86 -14.41 -17.23
N VAL A 190 16.89 -14.12 -18.09
CA VAL A 190 17.06 -13.30 -19.29
C VAL A 190 16.27 -12.02 -19.13
N ILE A 191 16.92 -10.87 -19.30
CA ILE A 191 16.27 -9.56 -19.41
C ILE A 191 16.55 -9.02 -20.81
N PHE A 192 15.55 -8.46 -21.46
CA PHE A 192 15.72 -7.89 -22.78
C PHE A 192 14.82 -6.68 -23.04
N ASP A 193 15.22 -5.90 -24.04
CA ASP A 193 14.63 -4.63 -24.39
C ASP A 193 14.54 -4.48 -25.91
N ILE A 194 13.50 -3.78 -26.37
CA ILE A 194 13.31 -3.47 -27.78
C ILE A 194 14.23 -2.29 -28.17
N ASP A 195 15.18 -2.58 -29.05
CA ASP A 195 16.17 -1.62 -29.47
C ASP A 195 15.53 -0.40 -30.15
N HIS A 196 15.94 0.78 -29.71
CA HIS A 196 15.46 2.05 -30.24
C HIS A 196 13.93 2.21 -30.20
N PHE A 197 13.24 1.61 -29.22
CA PHE A 197 11.78 1.65 -29.13
C PHE A 197 11.19 3.07 -29.13
N LYS A 198 11.86 4.03 -28.48
CA LYS A 198 11.47 5.44 -28.56
C LYS A 198 11.41 5.96 -30.01
N LYS A 199 12.39 5.61 -30.86
CA LYS A 199 12.41 5.99 -32.28
C LYS A 199 11.24 5.37 -33.04
N VAL A 200 10.85 4.13 -32.69
CA VAL A 200 9.65 3.49 -33.27
C VAL A 200 8.41 4.29 -32.92
N ASN A 201 8.21 4.65 -31.65
CA ASN A 201 7.07 5.48 -31.22
C ASN A 201 7.08 6.86 -31.88
N ASP A 202 8.23 7.52 -31.93
CA ASP A 202 8.37 8.86 -32.49
C ASP A 202 8.13 8.87 -34.02
N THR A 203 8.43 7.77 -34.71
CA THR A 203 8.29 7.66 -36.19
C THR A 203 6.91 7.15 -36.61
N TYR A 204 6.37 6.15 -35.91
CA TYR A 204 5.17 5.41 -36.33
C TYR A 204 3.98 5.59 -35.37
N GLY A 205 4.16 6.31 -34.26
CA GLY A 205 3.14 6.54 -33.24
C GLY A 205 3.05 5.42 -32.19
N HIS A 206 2.42 5.75 -31.06
CA HIS A 206 2.31 4.82 -29.93
C HIS A 206 1.52 3.53 -30.25
N GLN A 207 0.52 3.60 -31.14
CA GLN A 207 -0.23 2.41 -31.54
C GLN A 207 0.64 1.39 -32.31
N ALA A 208 1.60 1.88 -33.10
CA ALA A 208 2.60 1.06 -33.75
C ALA A 208 3.53 0.42 -32.71
N GLY A 209 4.01 1.19 -31.74
CA GLY A 209 4.80 0.67 -30.62
C GLY A 209 4.09 -0.43 -29.83
N ASP A 210 2.81 -0.22 -29.52
CA ASP A 210 1.96 -1.24 -28.87
C ASP A 210 1.81 -2.51 -29.70
N THR A 211 1.79 -2.38 -31.03
CA THR A 211 1.76 -3.52 -31.96
C THR A 211 3.09 -4.26 -31.93
N VAL A 212 4.22 -3.54 -31.92
CA VAL A 212 5.56 -4.13 -31.78
C VAL A 212 5.68 -4.90 -30.46
N ILE A 213 5.28 -4.29 -29.34
CA ILE A 213 5.27 -4.94 -28.02
C ILE A 213 4.44 -6.23 -28.01
N ARG A 214 3.23 -6.19 -28.59
CA ARG A 214 2.33 -7.36 -28.68
C ARG A 214 2.96 -8.50 -29.49
N SER A 215 3.59 -8.18 -30.62
CA SER A 215 4.23 -9.16 -31.48
C SER A 215 5.47 -9.78 -30.82
N VAL A 216 6.29 -8.99 -30.13
CA VAL A 216 7.42 -9.51 -29.36
C VAL A 216 6.94 -10.44 -28.25
N ALA A 217 5.90 -10.05 -27.51
CA ALA A 217 5.29 -10.90 -26.50
C ALA A 217 4.73 -12.21 -27.07
N GLN A 218 4.14 -12.17 -28.26
CA GLN A 218 3.65 -13.36 -28.94
C GLN A 218 4.79 -14.30 -29.32
N VAL A 219 5.84 -13.80 -29.98
CA VAL A 219 7.01 -14.62 -30.31
C VAL A 219 7.64 -15.20 -29.07
N LEU A 220 7.76 -14.41 -28.00
CA LEU A 220 8.25 -14.90 -26.72
C LEU A 220 7.41 -16.09 -26.23
N ARG A 221 6.08 -15.94 -26.16
CA ARG A 221 5.17 -17.02 -25.72
C ARG A 221 5.33 -18.31 -26.53
N GLU A 222 5.51 -18.20 -27.84
CA GLU A 222 5.71 -19.36 -28.73
C GLU A 222 7.06 -20.08 -28.50
N GLN A 223 8.02 -19.44 -27.82
CA GLN A 223 9.33 -20.00 -27.52
C GLN A 223 9.48 -20.56 -26.10
N LEU A 224 8.51 -20.30 -25.22
CA LEU A 224 8.54 -20.74 -23.82
C LEU A 224 8.09 -22.19 -23.66
N ARG A 225 8.71 -22.89 -22.70
CA ARG A 225 8.21 -24.15 -22.15
C ARG A 225 7.15 -23.85 -21.09
N ASP A 226 6.37 -24.86 -20.71
CA ASP A 226 5.37 -24.75 -19.63
C ASP A 226 5.95 -24.31 -18.28
N THR A 227 7.24 -24.59 -18.05
CA THR A 227 7.96 -24.22 -16.83
C THR A 227 8.59 -22.83 -16.88
N ASP A 228 8.70 -22.23 -18.07
CA ASP A 228 9.37 -20.94 -18.23
C ASP A 228 8.42 -19.80 -17.84
N ILE A 229 8.95 -18.80 -17.14
CA ILE A 229 8.12 -17.72 -16.58
C ILE A 229 8.53 -16.41 -17.22
N ALA A 230 7.71 -15.93 -18.14
CA ALA A 230 7.90 -14.65 -18.82
C ALA A 230 7.04 -13.53 -18.24
N GLY A 231 7.57 -12.32 -18.25
CA GLY A 231 6.86 -11.12 -17.82
C GLY A 231 7.25 -9.88 -18.63
N ARG A 232 6.39 -8.86 -18.57
CA ARG A 232 6.73 -7.50 -19.01
C ARG A 232 7.14 -6.70 -17.77
N TYR A 233 8.40 -6.31 -17.71
CA TYR A 233 8.99 -5.65 -16.55
C TYR A 233 8.62 -4.17 -16.49
N GLY A 234 8.50 -3.51 -17.65
CA GLY A 234 8.02 -2.14 -17.77
C GLY A 234 8.36 -1.56 -19.14
N GLY A 235 7.54 -0.64 -19.67
CA GLY A 235 7.81 -0.04 -20.98
C GLY A 235 8.03 -1.09 -22.08
N GLU A 236 9.21 -1.08 -22.68
CA GLU A 236 9.70 -2.01 -23.70
C GLU A 236 10.54 -3.19 -23.17
N GLU A 237 10.63 -3.33 -21.84
CA GLU A 237 11.47 -4.31 -21.16
C GLU A 237 10.69 -5.58 -20.80
N PHE A 238 11.32 -6.72 -21.08
CA PHE A 238 10.80 -8.05 -20.87
C PHE A 238 11.79 -8.89 -20.07
N VAL A 239 11.25 -9.86 -19.34
CA VAL A 239 11.97 -10.71 -18.41
C VAL A 239 11.53 -12.16 -18.62
N VAL A 240 12.48 -13.09 -18.56
CA VAL A 240 12.23 -14.53 -18.68
C VAL A 240 13.07 -15.25 -17.65
N LEU A 241 12.41 -15.99 -16.76
CA LEU A 241 13.03 -16.93 -15.85
C LEU A 241 12.96 -18.32 -16.48
N LEU A 242 14.11 -18.99 -16.54
CA LEU A 242 14.30 -20.32 -17.14
C LEU A 242 14.73 -21.30 -16.04
N PRO A 243 13.79 -22.00 -15.39
CA PRO A 243 14.13 -23.07 -14.46
C PRO A 243 14.83 -24.23 -15.16
N ASP A 244 15.68 -24.92 -14.41
CA ASP A 244 16.44 -26.10 -14.83
C ASP A 244 17.30 -25.86 -16.09
N ILE A 245 17.79 -24.63 -16.27
CA ILE A 245 18.66 -24.19 -17.36
C ILE A 245 19.85 -23.41 -16.80
N ASP A 246 21.05 -23.68 -17.32
CA ASP A 246 22.28 -22.94 -17.03
C ASP A 246 22.47 -21.72 -17.95
N ALA A 247 23.50 -20.91 -17.72
CA ALA A 247 23.79 -19.76 -18.57
C ALA A 247 23.97 -20.11 -20.07
N THR A 248 24.50 -21.30 -20.38
CA THR A 248 24.73 -21.75 -21.75
C THR A 248 23.41 -22.01 -22.47
N GLY A 249 22.50 -22.76 -21.86
CA GLY A 249 21.16 -23.00 -22.38
C GLY A 249 20.34 -21.72 -22.50
N ALA A 250 20.47 -20.82 -21.51
CA ALA A 250 19.81 -19.52 -21.54
C ALA A 250 20.30 -18.64 -22.68
N ARG A 251 21.61 -18.64 -22.97
CA ARG A 251 22.19 -17.96 -24.13
C ARG A 251 21.63 -18.49 -25.45
N ILE A 252 21.48 -19.82 -25.58
CA ILE A 252 20.90 -20.43 -26.78
C ILE A 252 19.44 -20.00 -26.97
N PHE A 253 18.65 -20.01 -25.89
CA PHE A 253 17.28 -19.50 -25.91
C PHE A 253 17.24 -18.02 -26.33
N ALA A 254 18.07 -17.19 -25.72
CA ALA A 254 18.14 -15.76 -25.97
C ALA A 254 18.52 -15.44 -27.43
N GLU A 255 19.52 -16.13 -27.99
CA GLU A 255 19.92 -15.95 -29.40
C GLU A 255 18.82 -16.39 -30.37
N ARG A 256 18.13 -17.49 -30.07
CA ARG A 256 16.99 -17.94 -30.87
C ARG A 256 15.88 -16.89 -30.88
N LEU A 257 15.52 -16.36 -29.71
CA LEU A 257 14.51 -15.31 -29.58
C LEU A 257 14.93 -14.05 -30.35
N ARG A 258 16.19 -13.62 -30.20
CA ARG A 258 16.76 -12.47 -30.93
C ARG A 258 16.60 -12.61 -32.44
N MET A 259 17.03 -13.75 -33.01
CA MET A 259 16.95 -14.01 -34.44
C MET A 259 15.50 -14.06 -34.95
N LEU A 260 14.57 -14.60 -34.17
CA LEU A 260 13.16 -14.62 -34.53
C LEU A 260 12.59 -13.19 -34.56
N VAL A 261 12.90 -12.39 -33.55
CA VAL A 261 12.44 -10.99 -33.47
C VAL A 261 13.03 -10.13 -34.58
N GLU A 262 14.32 -10.28 -34.88
CA GLU A 262 15.00 -9.59 -35.99
C GLU A 262 14.34 -9.87 -37.37
N ARG A 263 13.73 -11.04 -37.53
CA ARG A 263 13.04 -11.45 -38.76
C ARG A 263 11.56 -11.06 -38.79
N LEU A 264 11.01 -10.49 -37.71
CA LEU A 264 9.61 -10.11 -37.68
C LEU A 264 9.34 -8.99 -38.68
N GLN A 265 8.34 -9.21 -39.54
CA GLN A 265 7.81 -8.18 -40.43
C GLN A 265 6.48 -7.69 -39.87
N ILE A 266 6.52 -6.59 -39.12
CA ILE A 266 5.32 -5.94 -38.60
C ILE A 266 4.98 -4.79 -39.53
N SER A 267 3.78 -4.84 -40.12
CA SER A 267 3.24 -3.73 -40.92
C SER A 267 2.27 -2.88 -40.10
N HIS A 268 2.46 -1.56 -40.13
CA HIS A 268 1.52 -0.57 -39.60
C HIS A 268 1.32 0.50 -40.67
N ASP A 269 0.07 0.80 -41.03
CA ASP A 269 -0.29 1.73 -42.10
C ASP A 269 0.45 1.50 -43.43
N GLY A 270 0.67 0.22 -43.78
CA GLY A 270 1.33 -0.18 -45.03
C GLY A 270 2.86 -0.04 -45.02
N GLN A 271 3.48 0.36 -43.90
CA GLN A 271 4.93 0.42 -43.75
C GLN A 271 5.44 -0.70 -42.84
N VAL A 272 6.57 -1.32 -43.20
CA VAL A 272 7.25 -2.30 -42.34
C VAL A 272 8.06 -1.55 -41.30
N ILE A 273 7.90 -1.92 -40.02
CA ILE A 273 8.61 -1.33 -38.90
C ILE A 273 9.87 -2.17 -38.62
N PRO A 274 11.09 -1.65 -38.87
CA PRO A 274 12.32 -2.35 -38.50
C PRO A 274 12.63 -2.15 -37.02
N PHE A 275 12.89 -3.24 -36.30
CA PHE A 275 13.34 -3.21 -34.91
C PHE A 275 14.10 -4.51 -34.56
N THR A 276 14.88 -4.46 -33.50
CA THR A 276 15.64 -5.60 -32.96
C THR A 276 15.48 -5.64 -31.44
N ILE A 277 16.03 -6.66 -30.78
CA ILE A 277 16.10 -6.71 -29.32
C ILE A 277 17.54 -6.98 -28.87
N SER A 278 17.91 -6.38 -27.73
CA SER A 278 19.14 -6.69 -27.02
C SER A 278 18.81 -7.47 -25.75
N LEU A 279 19.63 -8.46 -25.39
CA LEU A 279 19.38 -9.34 -24.26
C LEU A 279 20.59 -9.42 -23.32
N GLY A 280 20.33 -9.52 -22.02
CA GLY A 280 21.27 -9.84 -20.96
C GLY A 280 20.86 -11.12 -20.26
N VAL A 281 21.83 -11.99 -19.99
CA VAL A 281 21.63 -13.29 -19.32
C VAL A 281 22.43 -13.31 -18.02
N ALA A 282 21.81 -13.77 -16.93
CA ALA A 282 22.48 -14.06 -15.68
C ALA A 282 22.20 -15.50 -15.23
N ASP A 283 23.22 -16.16 -14.71
CA ASP A 283 23.08 -17.47 -14.08
C ASP A 283 22.60 -17.30 -12.63
N LEU A 284 21.48 -17.91 -12.26
CA LEU A 284 21.01 -17.95 -10.87
C LEU A 284 21.78 -18.97 -10.05
N SER A 285 22.50 -19.89 -10.70
CA SER A 285 23.32 -20.91 -10.04
C SER A 285 24.53 -20.32 -9.31
N GLU A 286 24.89 -19.08 -9.67
CA GLU A 286 25.99 -18.38 -9.04
C GLU A 286 25.57 -17.77 -7.69
N PRO A 287 26.46 -17.77 -6.68
CA PRO A 287 26.12 -17.34 -5.33
C PRO A 287 25.64 -15.88 -5.29
N SER A 288 24.34 -15.69 -5.06
CA SER A 288 23.70 -14.38 -4.91
C SER A 288 23.20 -14.15 -3.49
N HIS A 289 23.32 -12.92 -2.99
CA HIS A 289 22.81 -12.54 -1.67
C HIS A 289 21.28 -12.63 -1.62
N ASP A 290 20.62 -12.12 -2.66
CA ASP A 290 19.18 -12.15 -2.87
C ASP A 290 18.83 -12.22 -4.36
N HIS A 291 17.53 -12.29 -4.65
CA HIS A 291 16.99 -12.30 -6.01
C HIS A 291 17.21 -10.97 -6.76
N GLN A 292 17.39 -9.84 -6.07
CA GLN A 292 17.62 -8.55 -6.71
C GLN A 292 19.02 -8.48 -7.32
N GLN A 293 20.01 -9.11 -6.69
CA GLN A 293 21.37 -9.24 -7.23
C GLN A 293 21.38 -9.91 -8.61
N VAL A 294 20.52 -10.91 -8.82
CA VAL A 294 20.39 -11.62 -10.11
C VAL A 294 19.85 -10.70 -11.20
N ILE A 295 18.83 -9.88 -10.88
CA ILE A 295 18.29 -8.87 -11.79
C ILE A 295 19.40 -7.88 -12.19
N GLN A 296 20.18 -7.40 -11.22
CA GLN A 296 21.29 -6.47 -11.49
C GLN A 296 22.34 -7.06 -12.44
N TRP A 297 22.66 -8.35 -12.30
CA TRP A 297 23.58 -9.03 -13.21
C TRP A 297 23.05 -9.09 -14.64
N ALA A 298 21.77 -9.45 -14.80
CA ALA A 298 21.14 -9.52 -16.11
C ALA A 298 20.99 -8.13 -16.75
N ASP A 299 20.65 -7.10 -15.97
CA ASP A 299 20.61 -5.70 -16.41
C ASP A 299 21.99 -5.20 -16.86
N GLN A 300 23.05 -5.52 -16.11
CA GLN A 300 24.42 -5.16 -16.49
C GLN A 300 24.85 -5.84 -17.79
N ALA A 301 24.46 -7.09 -18.00
CA ALA A 301 24.67 -7.80 -19.25
C ALA A 301 23.87 -7.16 -20.41
N LEU A 302 22.60 -6.82 -20.19
CA LEU A 302 21.76 -6.13 -21.18
C LEU A 302 22.35 -4.77 -21.56
N TYR A 303 22.84 -4.01 -20.58
CA TYR A 303 23.53 -2.75 -20.81
C TYR A 303 24.75 -2.93 -21.72
N ASN A 304 25.53 -3.99 -21.51
CA ASN A 304 26.66 -4.32 -22.39
C ASN A 304 26.21 -4.64 -23.82
N SER A 305 25.12 -5.40 -24.00
CA SER A 305 24.51 -5.64 -25.31
C SER A 305 24.10 -4.33 -25.99
N LYS A 306 23.47 -3.41 -25.25
CA LYS A 306 23.05 -2.09 -25.77
C LYS A 306 24.25 -1.22 -26.16
N ARG A 307 25.36 -1.28 -25.40
CA ARG A 307 26.58 -0.51 -25.70
C ARG A 307 27.40 -1.06 -26.85
N ASN A 308 27.44 -2.39 -27.01
CA ASN A 308 28.26 -3.07 -28.00
C ASN A 308 27.59 -3.16 -29.39
N GLY A 309 26.66 -2.25 -29.70
CA GLY A 309 26.01 -2.19 -31.02
C GLY A 309 24.58 -2.74 -31.09
N ARG A 310 23.98 -3.15 -29.96
CA ARG A 310 22.61 -3.71 -29.88
C ARG A 310 22.43 -5.01 -30.68
N ASN A 311 21.21 -5.53 -30.77
CA ASN A 311 20.87 -6.75 -31.49
C ASN A 311 21.83 -7.92 -31.15
N GLN A 312 22.05 -8.17 -29.86
CA GLN A 312 22.94 -9.22 -29.40
C GLN A 312 22.58 -9.71 -27.99
N VAL A 313 23.16 -10.85 -27.63
CA VAL A 313 23.07 -11.44 -26.29
C VAL A 313 24.40 -11.31 -25.58
N THR A 314 24.37 -10.80 -24.35
CA THR A 314 25.52 -10.84 -23.44
C THR A 314 25.17 -11.70 -22.24
N VAL A 315 26.08 -12.60 -21.85
CA VAL A 315 26.00 -13.32 -20.58
C VAL A 315 26.83 -12.55 -19.55
N PHE A 316 26.30 -12.34 -18.35
CA PHE A 316 27.03 -11.71 -17.26
C PHE A 316 28.26 -12.57 -16.91
N GLY A 317 29.42 -11.93 -16.85
CA GLY A 317 30.65 -12.55 -16.38
C GLY A 317 30.82 -12.31 -14.89
N PHE A 318 31.14 -13.36 -14.15
CA PHE A 318 31.43 -13.34 -12.71
C PHE A 318 32.93 -13.12 -12.46
#